data_AF-A0A8S9WV27-F1
#
_entry.id   AF-A0A8S9WV27-F1
#
_cell.length_a   1.000
_cell.length_b   1.000
_cell.length_c   1.000
_cell.angle_alpha   90.00
_cell.angle_beta   90.00
_cell.angle_gamma   90.00
#
_symmetry.space_group_name_H-M   'P 1'
#
loop_
_entity.id
_entity.type
_entity.pdbx_description
1 polymer ?
#
loop_
_entity_poly.entity_id
_entity_poly.type
_entity_poly.pdbx_seq_one_letter_code
_entity_poly.pdbx_strand_id
1 'polypeptide(L)'
;MIGGGCKSRSACTLATVKCQSRNEAVRAVRGGPSVWRGWLVGGAHARREGDAMVAPPETLQCILFLHQLELKKYSEAYAIVKSCSSWQRKIDLLHKFLSTLIADGKHEELVAFSFTGLVDQLDSFLSTRARSLPFVQAVNSYNILYSYHIKHLNYKKAASVMFEKGMRSDNCEMQWRCFGACLNALSLVEAEQAWILQPRPISSPDEDSIEVLDINEVRKEFELSGARYNLGNCPPDASKEEVVALCIAQRQYRVAMRLTNMCGLPGTHVIESLSAACATLNDNDDWQWLRNNEIDDLIVTKDNARDMAWMVLRRFIEKYEKGKSTELHRATAHKLLGLEMYLPAWLTASYCKRNATELLKLYLHHGYLEECSDLAIDYLLAGMGIGKEAFSIDLPLLPNSPPLWIPLNTIDRVIKELEYYKLDGKLKKVFGDYVAMAMRMSNDKRTLVAARI
;
A
#
# COMPACT_ATOMS: atom_id res chain seq x y z
N MET A 1 -51.97 -21.54 -40.69
CA MET A 1 -52.54 -20.20 -40.89
C MET A 1 -51.53 -19.18 -40.40
N ILE A 2 -51.04 -18.36 -41.33
CA ILE A 2 -50.65 -16.93 -41.20
C ILE A 2 -49.67 -16.60 -40.06
N GLY A 3 -48.45 -16.09 -40.27
CA GLY A 3 -47.88 -15.43 -41.43
C GLY A 3 -47.04 -14.22 -40.98
N GLY A 4 -45.88 -14.02 -41.60
CA GLY A 4 -45.02 -12.82 -41.47
C GLY A 4 -43.58 -13.18 -41.09
N GLY A 5 -42.57 -13.21 -41.97
CA GLY A 5 -42.45 -12.67 -43.32
C GLY A 5 -41.65 -11.36 -43.34
N CYS A 6 -40.52 -11.38 -44.06
CA CYS A 6 -39.71 -10.26 -44.57
C CYS A 6 -38.52 -9.73 -43.74
N LYS A 7 -37.33 -10.26 -44.11
CA LYS A 7 -36.18 -9.53 -44.68
C LYS A 7 -36.29 -7.99 -44.71
N SER A 8 -35.35 -7.27 -44.09
CA SER A 8 -34.31 -6.48 -44.81
C SER A 8 -33.47 -5.58 -43.88
N ARG A 9 -32.15 -5.69 -44.06
CA ARG A 9 -31.09 -4.64 -44.04
C ARG A 9 -31.13 -3.52 -42.97
N SER A 10 -30.20 -3.63 -42.02
CA SER A 10 -29.34 -2.54 -41.55
C SER A 10 -28.01 -3.17 -41.12
N ALA A 11 -26.95 -3.11 -41.92
CA ALA A 11 -25.98 -2.02 -41.93
C ALA A 11 -25.51 -1.63 -40.51
N CYS A 12 -24.73 -2.51 -39.88
CA CYS A 12 -23.82 -2.13 -38.81
C CYS A 12 -22.40 -2.48 -39.26
N THR A 13 -21.65 -1.42 -39.54
CA THR A 13 -20.26 -1.39 -39.97
C THR A 13 -19.37 -1.88 -38.82
N LEU A 14 -19.18 -3.20 -38.74
CA LEU A 14 -18.09 -3.79 -37.98
C LEU A 14 -16.80 -3.51 -38.76
N ALA A 15 -16.13 -2.43 -38.37
CA ALA A 15 -14.76 -2.14 -38.75
C ALA A 15 -13.87 -3.27 -38.22
N THR A 16 -13.70 -4.29 -39.04
CA THR A 16 -12.64 -5.28 -38.90
C THR A 16 -11.33 -4.56 -39.22
N VAL A 17 -10.71 -3.96 -38.19
CA VAL A 17 -9.29 -3.66 -38.24
C VAL A 17 -8.59 -5.01 -38.18
N LYS A 18 -8.37 -5.59 -39.36
CA LYS A 18 -7.38 -6.64 -39.58
C LYS A 18 -6.04 -6.11 -39.07
N CYS A 19 -5.66 -6.48 -37.85
CA CYS A 19 -4.28 -6.43 -37.41
C CYS A 19 -3.45 -7.43 -38.23
N GLN A 20 -3.07 -7.00 -39.43
CA GLN A 20 -1.90 -7.51 -40.13
C GLN A 20 -0.64 -7.08 -39.35
N SER A 21 -0.33 -7.79 -38.27
CA SER A 21 1.00 -7.70 -37.64
C SER A 21 1.44 -9.00 -36.97
N ARG A 22 0.64 -10.06 -37.05
CA ARG A 22 0.84 -11.28 -36.25
C ARG A 22 1.70 -12.37 -36.91
N ASN A 23 2.36 -12.09 -38.04
CA ASN A 23 3.21 -13.09 -38.72
C ASN A 23 4.61 -12.60 -39.16
N GLU A 24 5.01 -11.37 -38.84
CA GLU A 24 6.34 -10.86 -39.23
C GLU A 24 7.39 -11.02 -38.13
N ALA A 25 7.02 -11.04 -36.85
CA ALA A 25 7.97 -11.18 -35.74
C ALA A 25 8.56 -12.60 -35.59
N VAL A 26 7.86 -13.65 -36.03
CA VAL A 26 8.33 -15.04 -35.92
C VAL A 26 9.17 -15.48 -37.13
N ARG A 27 9.11 -14.75 -38.26
CA ARG A 27 9.99 -15.02 -39.42
C ARG A 27 11.39 -14.40 -39.30
N ALA A 28 11.58 -13.39 -38.45
CA ALA A 28 12.88 -12.76 -38.24
C ALA A 28 13.92 -13.67 -37.53
N VAL A 29 13.48 -14.75 -36.89
CA VAL A 29 14.34 -15.68 -36.13
C VAL A 29 14.84 -16.86 -36.96
N ARG A 30 14.40 -17.02 -38.23
CA ARG A 30 14.85 -18.08 -39.14
C ARG A 30 15.29 -17.57 -40.52
N GLY A 31 15.84 -16.36 -40.58
CA GLY A 31 16.50 -15.85 -41.77
C GLY A 31 17.97 -16.28 -41.79
N GLY A 32 18.32 -17.23 -42.66
CA GLY A 32 19.71 -17.51 -43.01
C GLY A 32 20.42 -16.29 -43.64
N PRO A 33 21.68 -16.45 -44.10
CA PRO A 33 22.62 -15.35 -44.44
C PRO A 33 22.20 -14.36 -45.54
N SER A 34 20.99 -14.47 -46.08
CA SER A 34 20.55 -13.79 -47.31
C SER A 34 19.90 -12.41 -47.11
N VAL A 35 19.61 -11.97 -45.89
CA VAL A 35 19.00 -10.64 -45.62
C VAL A 35 20.04 -9.51 -45.55
N TRP A 36 21.33 -9.84 -45.47
CA TRP A 36 22.39 -8.88 -45.13
C TRP A 36 23.19 -8.32 -46.31
N ARG A 37 22.79 -8.59 -47.56
CA ARG A 37 23.35 -7.89 -48.73
C ARG A 37 22.94 -6.41 -48.80
N GLY A 38 21.87 -6.01 -48.10
CA GLY A 38 21.39 -4.62 -48.10
C GLY A 38 22.25 -3.62 -47.32
N TRP A 39 23.08 -4.09 -46.38
CA TRP A 39 23.90 -3.24 -45.51
C TRP A 39 25.18 -2.72 -46.18
N LEU A 40 25.60 -3.31 -47.30
CA LEU A 40 26.82 -2.92 -48.02
C LEU A 40 26.61 -1.81 -49.06
N VAL A 41 25.37 -1.40 -49.34
CA VAL A 41 25.06 -0.53 -50.50
C VAL A 41 24.64 0.90 -50.10
N GLY A 42 24.49 1.19 -48.81
CA GLY A 42 24.10 2.52 -48.34
C GLY A 42 25.28 3.46 -48.09
N GLY A 43 25.77 4.13 -49.13
CA GLY A 43 26.57 5.35 -48.98
C GLY A 43 28.08 5.21 -49.13
N ALA A 44 28.54 4.75 -50.30
CA ALA A 44 29.89 5.04 -50.76
C ALA A 44 29.81 5.49 -52.22
N HIS A 45 29.96 6.79 -52.47
CA HIS A 45 30.36 7.25 -53.80
C HIS A 45 31.75 6.66 -54.07
N ALA A 46 31.78 5.54 -54.78
CA ALA A 46 32.97 4.92 -55.28
C ALA A 46 33.63 5.88 -56.28
N ARG A 47 34.63 6.64 -55.82
CA ARG A 47 35.62 7.22 -56.74
C ARG A 47 36.43 6.06 -57.30
N ARG A 48 36.35 5.87 -58.61
CA ARG A 48 37.24 4.98 -59.35
C ARG A 48 38.53 5.74 -59.61
N GLU A 49 39.61 5.28 -59.01
CA GLU A 49 40.94 5.34 -59.62
C GLU A 49 41.75 4.17 -59.02
N GLY A 50 42.49 3.49 -59.88
CA GLY A 50 43.03 2.15 -59.63
C GLY A 50 44.09 2.13 -58.55
N ASP A 51 43.74 1.53 -57.41
CA ASP A 51 44.62 0.77 -56.54
C ASP A 51 43.74 -0.16 -55.70
N ALA A 52 44.32 -1.27 -55.23
CA ALA A 52 43.64 -2.41 -54.60
C ALA A 52 42.33 -2.06 -53.85
N MET A 53 41.28 -2.84 -54.11
CA MET A 53 39.97 -2.76 -53.47
C MET A 53 40.06 -3.12 -51.98
N VAL A 54 40.70 -2.24 -51.19
CA VAL A 54 40.73 -2.30 -49.75
C VAL A 54 39.35 -1.85 -49.31
N ALA A 55 38.53 -2.79 -48.85
CA ALA A 55 37.27 -2.47 -48.21
C ALA A 55 37.54 -1.37 -47.16
N PRO A 56 36.62 -0.38 -46.99
CA PRO A 56 36.80 0.65 -45.98
C PRO A 56 37.21 -0.01 -44.66
N PRO A 57 38.21 0.52 -43.93
CA PRO A 57 38.72 -0.12 -42.71
C PRO A 57 37.58 -0.44 -41.71
N GLU A 58 36.52 0.36 -41.78
CA GLU A 58 35.30 0.23 -41.01
C GLU A 58 34.45 -1.00 -41.39
N THR A 59 34.42 -1.40 -42.66
CA THR A 59 33.71 -2.62 -43.12
C THR A 59 34.46 -3.88 -42.70
N LEU A 60 35.79 -3.84 -42.73
CA LEU A 60 36.65 -4.91 -42.22
C LEU A 60 36.46 -5.13 -40.72
N GLN A 61 36.33 -4.04 -39.94
CA GLN A 61 36.04 -4.12 -38.50
C GLN A 61 34.69 -4.81 -38.23
N CYS A 62 33.65 -4.53 -39.02
CA CYS A 62 32.36 -5.20 -38.88
C CYS A 62 32.44 -6.70 -39.19
N ILE A 63 33.16 -7.10 -40.23
CA ILE A 63 33.34 -8.52 -40.60
C ILE A 63 34.16 -9.24 -39.53
N LEU A 64 35.24 -8.62 -39.04
CA LEU A 64 36.04 -9.16 -37.96
C LEU A 64 35.21 -9.32 -36.68
N PHE A 65 34.40 -8.34 -36.33
CA PHE A 65 33.50 -8.40 -35.18
C PHE A 65 32.50 -9.56 -35.29
N LEU A 66 31.86 -9.73 -36.45
CA LEU A 66 30.91 -10.83 -36.67
C LEU A 66 31.58 -12.20 -36.53
N HIS A 67 32.79 -12.37 -37.08
CA HIS A 67 33.55 -13.61 -36.89
C HIS A 67 33.95 -13.85 -35.43
N GLN A 68 34.35 -12.81 -34.70
CA GLN A 68 34.69 -12.97 -33.27
C GLN A 68 33.48 -13.31 -32.41
N LEU A 69 32.30 -12.83 -32.78
CA LEU A 69 31.03 -13.24 -32.17
C LEU A 69 30.71 -14.71 -32.45
N GLU A 70 30.88 -15.17 -33.69
CA GLU A 70 30.69 -16.59 -34.07
C GLU A 70 31.66 -17.52 -33.31
N LEU A 71 32.90 -17.05 -33.09
CA LEU A 71 33.93 -17.77 -32.33
C LEU A 71 33.74 -17.69 -30.81
N LYS A 72 32.68 -17.01 -30.32
CA LYS A 72 32.39 -16.83 -28.88
C LYS A 72 33.51 -16.16 -28.08
N LYS A 73 34.34 -15.35 -28.74
CA LYS A 73 35.42 -14.57 -28.11
C LYS A 73 34.92 -13.17 -27.76
N TYR A 74 34.15 -13.08 -26.68
CA TYR A 74 33.43 -11.85 -26.33
C TYR A 74 34.35 -10.70 -25.89
N SER A 75 35.51 -10.99 -25.29
CA SER A 75 36.50 -9.98 -24.89
C SER A 75 37.13 -9.27 -26.09
N GLU A 76 37.52 -10.04 -27.11
CA GLU A 76 38.06 -9.53 -28.38
C GLU A 76 36.98 -8.75 -29.15
N ALA A 77 35.75 -9.27 -29.20
CA ALA A 77 34.63 -8.57 -29.83
C ALA A 77 34.33 -7.22 -29.16
N TYR A 78 34.38 -7.14 -27.84
CA TYR A 78 34.19 -5.88 -27.11
C TYR A 78 35.33 -4.86 -27.37
N ALA A 79 36.58 -5.33 -27.52
CA ALA A 79 37.70 -4.46 -27.88
C ALA A 79 37.47 -3.79 -29.25
N ILE A 80 36.90 -4.52 -30.21
CA ILE A 80 36.55 -3.98 -31.53
C ILE A 80 35.48 -2.89 -31.39
N VAL A 81 34.43 -3.12 -30.60
CA VAL A 81 33.38 -2.11 -30.31
C VAL A 81 33.98 -0.85 -29.68
N LYS A 82 34.96 -0.98 -28.78
CA LYS A 82 35.64 0.15 -28.15
C LYS A 82 36.47 0.97 -29.15
N SER A 83 37.17 0.28 -30.06
CA SER A 83 38.04 0.88 -31.08
C SER A 83 37.32 1.58 -32.24
N CYS A 84 35.99 1.41 -32.35
CA CYS A 84 35.22 1.93 -33.47
C CYS A 84 35.09 3.46 -33.39
N SER A 85 35.48 4.16 -34.47
CA SER A 85 35.51 5.62 -34.55
C SER A 85 34.14 6.26 -34.77
N SER A 86 33.26 5.60 -35.54
CA SER A 86 31.92 6.11 -35.87
C SER A 86 30.91 5.77 -34.78
N TRP A 87 30.24 6.80 -34.24
CA TRP A 87 29.28 6.66 -33.13
C TRP A 87 28.05 5.81 -33.49
N GLN A 88 27.44 6.03 -34.66
CA GLN A 88 26.24 5.29 -35.09
C GLN A 88 26.53 3.80 -35.25
N ARG A 89 27.63 3.45 -35.93
CA ARG A 89 28.02 2.04 -36.11
C ARG A 89 28.44 1.40 -34.79
N LYS A 90 29.06 2.15 -33.89
CA LYS A 90 29.38 1.67 -32.55
C LYS A 90 28.13 1.26 -31.77
N ILE A 91 27.04 2.01 -31.90
CA ILE A 91 25.73 1.64 -31.32
C ILE A 91 25.17 0.37 -31.96
N ASP A 92 25.18 0.27 -33.30
CA ASP A 92 24.66 -0.91 -34.00
C ASP A 92 25.44 -2.19 -33.65
N LEU A 93 26.77 -2.09 -33.61
CA LEU A 93 27.66 -3.19 -33.18
C LEU A 93 27.40 -3.56 -31.72
N LEU A 94 27.20 -2.58 -30.83
CA LEU A 94 26.85 -2.81 -29.44
C LEU A 94 25.50 -3.52 -29.30
N HIS A 95 24.46 -3.07 -30.00
CA HIS A 95 23.14 -3.71 -29.99
C HIS A 95 23.22 -5.16 -30.48
N LYS A 96 24.02 -5.42 -31.52
CA LYS A 96 24.26 -6.78 -32.01
C LYS A 96 25.00 -7.63 -30.98
N PHE A 97 26.06 -7.09 -30.36
CA PHE A 97 26.84 -7.73 -29.30
C PHE A 97 25.96 -8.14 -28.10
N LEU A 98 25.13 -7.20 -27.62
CA LEU A 98 24.21 -7.43 -26.51
C LEU A 98 23.14 -8.47 -26.87
N SER A 99 22.59 -8.39 -28.09
CA SER A 99 21.61 -9.37 -28.57
C SER A 99 22.20 -10.79 -28.62
N THR A 100 23.45 -10.95 -29.07
CA THR A 100 24.11 -12.26 -29.11
C THR A 100 24.44 -12.78 -27.73
N LEU A 101 24.94 -11.94 -26.82
CA LEU A 101 25.23 -12.36 -25.43
C LEU A 101 23.98 -12.79 -24.67
N ILE A 102 22.86 -12.10 -24.87
CA ILE A 102 21.57 -12.47 -24.26
C ILE A 102 21.07 -13.79 -24.84
N ALA A 103 21.20 -13.98 -26.16
CA ALA A 103 20.80 -15.24 -26.81
C ALA A 103 21.66 -16.44 -26.36
N ASP A 104 22.95 -16.21 -26.13
CA ASP A 104 23.89 -17.23 -25.66
C ASP A 104 23.82 -17.49 -24.14
N GLY A 105 22.99 -16.75 -23.40
CA GLY A 105 22.82 -16.93 -21.94
C GLY A 105 24.00 -16.43 -21.10
N LYS A 106 24.95 -15.71 -21.68
CA LYS A 106 26.19 -15.27 -21.04
C LYS A 106 26.03 -13.97 -20.26
N HIS A 107 25.20 -14.00 -19.22
CA HIS A 107 24.79 -12.80 -18.49
C HIS A 107 25.87 -12.28 -17.52
N GLU A 108 26.65 -13.18 -16.92
CA GLU A 108 27.74 -12.82 -16.00
C GLU A 108 28.86 -12.05 -16.72
N GLU A 109 29.26 -12.54 -17.90
CA GLU A 109 30.25 -11.87 -18.75
C GLU A 109 29.76 -10.47 -19.16
N LEU A 110 28.47 -10.32 -19.49
CA LEU A 110 27.89 -9.02 -19.84
C LEU A 110 28.00 -8.01 -18.69
N VAL A 111 27.69 -8.43 -17.46
CA VAL A 111 27.84 -7.58 -16.27
C VAL A 111 29.32 -7.34 -15.92
N ALA A 112 30.22 -8.24 -16.31
CA ALA A 112 31.66 -8.10 -16.10
C ALA A 112 32.24 -6.89 -16.87
N PHE A 113 31.78 -6.67 -18.11
CA PHE A 113 32.28 -5.60 -18.97
C PHE A 113 31.91 -4.19 -18.46
N SER A 114 32.90 -3.31 -18.40
CA SER A 114 32.69 -1.89 -18.12
C SER A 114 32.39 -1.15 -19.42
N PHE A 115 31.11 -0.87 -19.69
CA PHE A 115 30.64 -0.11 -20.86
C PHE A 115 30.92 1.39 -20.76
N THR A 116 32.18 1.76 -20.48
CA THR A 116 32.62 3.16 -20.28
C THR A 116 32.23 4.03 -21.48
N GLY A 117 31.38 5.05 -21.26
CA GLY A 117 30.87 5.94 -22.31
C GLY A 117 29.74 5.37 -23.19
N LEU A 118 29.29 4.14 -22.93
CA LEU A 118 28.19 3.45 -23.65
C LEU A 118 27.03 3.05 -22.71
N VAL A 119 27.08 3.46 -21.45
CA VAL A 119 26.10 3.08 -20.42
C VAL A 119 24.68 3.48 -20.80
N ASP A 120 24.47 4.69 -21.31
CA ASP A 120 23.12 5.15 -21.68
C ASP A 120 22.53 4.37 -22.86
N GLN A 121 23.37 3.90 -23.78
CA GLN A 121 22.95 3.08 -24.91
C GLN A 121 22.60 1.66 -24.45
N LEU A 122 23.37 1.10 -23.52
CA LEU A 122 23.05 -0.16 -22.85
C LEU A 122 21.70 -0.07 -22.11
N ASP A 123 21.54 0.96 -21.28
CA ASP A 123 20.32 1.21 -20.51
C ASP A 123 19.12 1.34 -21.44
N SER A 124 19.23 2.13 -22.50
CA SER A 124 18.16 2.32 -23.48
C SER A 124 17.82 1.01 -24.21
N PHE A 125 18.83 0.27 -24.67
CA PHE A 125 18.62 -0.98 -25.39
C PHE A 125 17.91 -2.02 -24.52
N LEU A 126 18.43 -2.27 -23.31
CA LEU A 126 17.87 -3.24 -22.39
C LEU A 126 16.50 -2.80 -21.87
N SER A 127 16.28 -1.51 -21.61
CA SER A 127 14.97 -1.00 -21.18
C SER A 127 13.91 -1.12 -22.27
N THR A 128 14.25 -0.77 -23.51
CA THR A 128 13.34 -0.93 -24.67
C THR A 128 13.05 -2.41 -24.93
N ARG A 129 14.06 -3.27 -24.84
CA ARG A 129 13.89 -4.73 -24.93
C ARG A 129 13.01 -5.27 -23.81
N ALA A 130 13.22 -4.83 -22.58
CA ALA A 130 12.40 -5.23 -21.45
C ALA A 130 10.93 -4.84 -21.68
N ARG A 131 10.64 -3.59 -22.07
CA ARG A 131 9.28 -3.07 -22.31
C ARG A 131 8.55 -3.72 -23.48
N SER A 132 9.27 -4.07 -24.55
CA SER A 132 8.69 -4.65 -25.76
C SER A 132 8.41 -6.16 -25.67
N LEU A 133 9.14 -6.88 -24.82
CA LEU A 133 8.99 -8.33 -24.70
C LEU A 133 7.90 -8.73 -23.68
N PRO A 134 7.28 -9.91 -23.86
CA PRO A 134 6.43 -10.52 -22.83
C PRO A 134 7.18 -10.71 -21.51
N PHE A 135 6.47 -10.62 -20.38
CA PHE A 135 7.07 -10.59 -19.04
C PHE A 135 8.10 -11.71 -18.80
N VAL A 136 7.79 -12.96 -19.16
CA VAL A 136 8.68 -14.12 -18.97
C VAL A 136 10.08 -13.91 -19.57
N GLN A 137 10.16 -13.32 -20.77
CA GLN A 137 11.43 -13.04 -21.44
C GLN A 137 12.05 -11.71 -20.99
N ALA A 138 11.21 -10.75 -20.59
CA ALA A 138 11.63 -9.46 -20.07
C ALA A 138 12.33 -9.58 -18.70
N VAL A 139 11.98 -10.59 -17.87
CA VAL A 139 12.58 -10.82 -16.54
C VAL A 139 14.11 -10.86 -16.60
N ASN A 140 14.69 -11.53 -17.59
CA ASN A 140 16.15 -11.60 -17.73
C ASN A 140 16.75 -10.22 -18.04
N SER A 141 16.08 -9.40 -18.86
CA SER A 141 16.56 -8.06 -19.19
C SER A 141 16.56 -7.14 -17.97
N TYR A 142 15.50 -7.19 -17.15
CA TYR A 142 15.46 -6.44 -15.88
C TYR A 142 16.50 -6.93 -14.87
N ASN A 143 16.72 -8.25 -14.76
CA ASN A 143 17.73 -8.81 -13.85
C ASN A 143 19.15 -8.38 -14.24
N ILE A 144 19.46 -8.37 -15.54
CA ILE A 144 20.76 -7.91 -16.07
C ILE A 144 20.95 -6.43 -15.81
N LEU A 145 19.93 -5.61 -16.09
CA LEU A 145 19.97 -4.17 -15.80
C LEU A 145 20.23 -3.89 -14.32
N TYR A 146 19.50 -4.57 -13.43
CA TYR A 146 19.67 -4.41 -11.99
C TYR A 146 21.07 -4.82 -11.52
N SER A 147 21.56 -6.00 -11.90
CA SER A 147 22.88 -6.47 -11.48
C SER A 147 24.00 -5.56 -12.00
N TYR A 148 23.86 -5.04 -13.23
CA TYR A 148 24.76 -4.04 -13.78
C TYR A 148 24.77 -2.75 -12.96
N HIS A 149 23.60 -2.18 -12.67
CA HIS A 149 23.50 -0.94 -11.89
C HIS A 149 24.02 -1.09 -10.46
N ILE A 150 23.75 -2.22 -9.78
CA ILE A 150 24.28 -2.50 -8.44
C ILE A 150 25.82 -2.56 -8.47
N LYS A 151 26.41 -3.24 -9.46
CA LYS A 151 27.87 -3.32 -9.61
C LYS A 151 28.51 -1.95 -9.84
N HIS A 152 27.84 -1.07 -10.57
CA HIS A 152 28.30 0.29 -10.86
C HIS A 152 27.88 1.33 -9.81
N LEU A 153 27.36 0.91 -8.64
CA LEU A 153 26.91 1.77 -7.54
C LEU A 153 25.81 2.76 -7.94
N ASN A 154 25.11 2.50 -9.04
CA ASN A 154 24.00 3.31 -9.54
C ASN A 154 22.67 2.84 -8.92
N TYR A 155 22.55 2.96 -7.60
CA TYR A 155 21.44 2.40 -6.83
C TYR A 155 20.07 2.98 -7.21
N LYS A 156 20.00 4.27 -7.57
CA LYS A 156 18.75 4.92 -7.98
C LYS A 156 18.17 4.33 -9.26
N LYS A 157 18.99 4.12 -10.30
CA LYS A 157 18.59 3.44 -11.54
C LYS A 157 18.26 1.97 -11.28
N ALA A 158 19.01 1.30 -10.40
CA ALA A 158 18.71 -0.09 -10.02
C ALA A 158 17.31 -0.20 -9.40
N ALA A 159 16.95 0.74 -8.52
CA ALA A 159 15.65 0.79 -7.87
C ALA A 159 14.51 1.01 -8.88
N SER A 160 14.65 1.97 -9.81
CA SER A 160 13.62 2.24 -10.83
C SER A 160 13.37 1.02 -11.74
N VAL A 161 14.42 0.30 -12.13
CA VAL A 161 14.33 -0.91 -12.95
C VAL A 161 13.54 -2.01 -12.22
N MET A 162 13.81 -2.23 -10.93
CA MET A 162 13.09 -3.22 -10.14
C MET A 162 11.65 -2.81 -9.84
N PHE A 163 11.40 -1.51 -9.64
CA PHE A 163 10.05 -1.01 -9.46
C PHE A 163 9.19 -1.24 -10.72
N GLU A 164 9.72 -0.92 -11.90
CA GLU A 164 9.03 -1.16 -13.17
C GLU A 164 8.78 -2.67 -13.41
N LYS A 165 9.76 -3.51 -13.08
CA LYS A 165 9.60 -4.97 -13.15
C LYS A 165 8.47 -5.47 -12.25
N GLY A 166 8.37 -4.94 -11.04
CA GLY A 166 7.29 -5.26 -10.09
C GLY A 166 5.93 -4.86 -10.65
N MET A 167 5.80 -3.61 -11.12
CA MET A 167 4.56 -3.08 -11.70
C MET A 167 4.03 -3.89 -12.89
N ARG A 168 4.93 -4.44 -13.72
CA ARG A 168 4.54 -5.28 -14.87
C ARG A 168 4.27 -6.75 -14.53
N SER A 169 4.50 -7.16 -13.30
CA SER A 169 4.38 -8.57 -12.92
C SER A 169 2.96 -8.91 -12.49
N ASP A 170 2.41 -9.97 -13.08
CA ASP A 170 1.08 -10.51 -12.76
C ASP A 170 1.09 -11.43 -11.52
N ASN A 171 2.25 -11.62 -10.88
CA ASN A 171 2.41 -12.52 -9.75
C ASN A 171 2.74 -11.71 -8.48
N CYS A 172 1.88 -11.82 -7.47
CA CYS A 172 2.03 -11.16 -6.17
C CYS A 172 3.37 -11.45 -5.49
N GLU A 173 3.90 -12.68 -5.61
CA GLU A 173 5.22 -13.03 -5.06
C GLU A 173 6.35 -12.25 -5.76
N MET A 174 6.27 -12.15 -7.09
CA MET A 174 7.26 -11.42 -7.87
C MET A 174 7.17 -9.92 -7.60
N GLN A 175 5.96 -9.36 -7.47
CA GLN A 175 5.74 -7.97 -7.07
C GLN A 175 6.43 -7.69 -5.73
N TRP A 176 6.13 -8.50 -4.72
CA TRP A 176 6.68 -8.35 -3.37
C TRP A 176 8.22 -8.40 -3.36
N ARG A 177 8.82 -9.40 -4.03
CA ARG A 177 10.28 -9.52 -4.14
C ARG A 177 10.91 -8.34 -4.87
N CYS A 178 10.28 -7.85 -5.94
CA CYS A 178 10.80 -6.72 -6.72
C CYS A 178 10.74 -5.40 -5.94
N PHE A 179 9.64 -5.12 -5.24
CA PHE A 179 9.54 -3.93 -4.39
C PHE A 179 10.48 -4.02 -3.17
N GLY A 180 10.72 -5.22 -2.64
CA GLY A 180 11.74 -5.43 -1.61
C GLY A 180 13.16 -5.11 -2.13
N ALA A 181 13.51 -5.60 -3.32
CA ALA A 181 14.80 -5.27 -3.95
C ALA A 181 14.94 -3.77 -4.26
N CYS A 182 13.85 -3.14 -4.72
CA CYS A 182 13.78 -1.69 -4.93
C CYS A 182 14.02 -0.91 -3.64
N LEU A 183 13.35 -1.27 -2.55
CA LEU A 183 13.49 -0.64 -1.24
C LEU A 183 14.92 -0.78 -0.70
N ASN A 184 15.52 -1.96 -0.86
CA ASN A 184 16.92 -2.18 -0.48
C ASN A 184 17.87 -1.29 -1.28
N ALA A 185 17.66 -1.15 -2.59
CA ALA A 185 18.48 -0.27 -3.43
C ALA A 185 18.29 1.22 -3.06
N LEU A 186 17.06 1.67 -2.80
CA LEU A 186 16.79 3.05 -2.35
C LEU A 186 17.39 3.35 -0.98
N SER A 187 17.43 2.36 -0.08
CA SER A 187 18.01 2.53 1.26
C SER A 187 19.52 2.76 1.23
N LEU A 188 20.19 2.45 0.12
CA LEU A 188 21.62 2.73 -0.10
C LEU A 188 21.86 4.11 -0.71
N VAL A 189 20.81 4.80 -1.16
CA VAL A 189 20.87 6.17 -1.70
C VAL A 189 20.75 7.17 -0.55
N GLU A 190 21.39 8.32 -0.67
CA GLU A 190 21.20 9.43 0.26
C GLU A 190 19.72 9.85 0.33
N ALA A 191 19.24 10.20 1.53
CA ALA A 191 17.81 10.44 1.79
C ALA A 191 17.19 11.52 0.89
N GLU A 192 17.96 12.53 0.49
CA GLU A 192 17.50 13.63 -0.37
C GLU A 192 17.26 13.19 -1.83
N GLN A 193 17.91 12.12 -2.27
CA GLN A 193 17.86 11.64 -3.65
C GLN A 193 17.03 10.35 -3.80
N ALA A 194 16.51 9.81 -2.69
CA ALA A 194 15.81 8.54 -2.58
C ALA A 194 14.35 8.62 -3.06
N TRP A 195 14.18 8.94 -4.35
CA TRP A 195 12.90 8.99 -5.04
C TRP A 195 12.94 8.31 -6.41
N ILE A 196 11.81 7.80 -6.87
CA ILE A 196 11.62 7.12 -8.16
C ILE A 196 10.54 7.84 -8.97
N LEU A 197 10.63 7.79 -10.29
CA LEU A 197 9.61 8.31 -11.20
C LEU A 197 8.69 7.17 -11.64
N GLN A 198 7.40 7.33 -11.41
CA GLN A 198 6.37 6.46 -11.94
C GLN A 198 5.55 7.22 -13.00
N PRO A 199 5.48 6.71 -14.25
CA PRO A 199 4.47 7.16 -15.19
C PRO A 199 3.10 6.72 -14.67
N ARG A 200 2.16 7.65 -14.47
CA ARG A 200 0.81 7.28 -14.04
C ARG A 200 0.11 6.43 -15.11
N PRO A 201 -0.66 5.40 -14.71
CA PRO A 201 -1.51 4.68 -15.65
C PRO A 201 -2.57 5.61 -16.25
N ILE A 202 -2.96 5.32 -17.50
CA ILE A 202 -3.81 6.12 -18.41
C ILE A 202 -5.23 6.41 -17.86
N SER A 203 -5.56 5.96 -16.65
CA SER A 203 -6.88 6.16 -16.02
C SER A 203 -7.05 7.50 -15.31
N SER A 204 -6.00 8.31 -15.16
CA SER A 204 -6.11 9.69 -14.62
C SER A 204 -6.28 10.71 -15.75
N PRO A 205 -7.14 11.74 -15.57
CA PRO A 205 -7.43 12.74 -16.62
C PRO A 205 -6.23 13.59 -17.06
N ASP A 206 -5.10 13.55 -16.35
CA ASP A 206 -3.86 14.23 -16.70
C ASP A 206 -2.87 13.25 -17.34
N GLU A 207 -2.96 13.11 -18.67
CA GLU A 207 -2.29 12.07 -19.48
C GLU A 207 -0.75 12.04 -19.44
N ASP A 208 -0.08 13.04 -18.84
CA ASP A 208 1.39 13.12 -18.81
C ASP A 208 1.97 13.42 -17.40
N SER A 209 1.21 13.22 -16.33
CA SER A 209 1.72 13.49 -14.97
C SER A 209 2.65 12.38 -14.49
N ILE A 210 3.96 12.67 -14.46
CA ILE A 210 4.98 11.83 -13.82
C ILE A 210 4.87 12.00 -12.30
N GLU A 211 4.61 10.91 -11.58
CA GLU A 211 4.56 10.90 -10.13
C GLU A 211 5.94 10.60 -9.54
N VAL A 212 6.37 11.44 -8.61
CA VAL A 212 7.60 11.24 -7.84
C VAL A 212 7.23 10.43 -6.59
N LEU A 213 7.72 9.19 -6.52
CA LEU A 213 7.53 8.31 -5.38
C LEU A 213 8.71 8.38 -4.43
N ASP A 214 8.45 8.75 -3.19
CA ASP A 214 9.44 8.70 -2.10
C ASP A 214 9.63 7.28 -1.57
N ILE A 215 10.69 7.06 -0.80
CA ILE A 215 10.96 5.79 -0.11
C ILE A 215 9.78 5.29 0.75
N ASN A 216 8.97 6.21 1.29
CA ASN A 216 7.79 5.87 2.08
C ASN A 216 6.65 5.33 1.20
N GLU A 217 6.44 5.88 0.01
CA GLU A 217 5.42 5.36 -0.93
C GLU A 217 5.83 3.99 -1.46
N VAL A 218 7.12 3.80 -1.79
CA VAL A 218 7.66 2.48 -2.19
C VAL A 218 7.50 1.47 -1.06
N ARG A 219 7.69 1.89 0.21
CA ARG A 219 7.44 1.03 1.38
C ARG A 219 5.96 0.65 1.51
N LYS A 220 5.02 1.55 1.21
CA LYS A 220 3.59 1.22 1.21
C LYS A 220 3.27 0.15 0.17
N GLU A 221 3.78 0.30 -1.06
CA GLU A 221 3.58 -0.69 -2.13
C GLU A 221 4.24 -2.05 -1.81
N PHE A 222 5.40 -2.04 -1.13
CA PHE A 222 6.02 -3.26 -0.63
C PHE A 222 5.16 -3.99 0.41
N GLU A 223 4.65 -3.30 1.42
CA GLU A 223 3.81 -3.93 2.45
C GLU A 223 2.48 -4.40 1.86
N LEU A 224 1.92 -3.65 0.92
CA LEU A 224 0.67 -3.98 0.24
C LEU A 224 0.82 -5.22 -0.66
N SER A 225 1.88 -5.30 -1.47
CA SER A 225 2.19 -6.51 -2.25
C SER A 225 2.51 -7.72 -1.36
N GLY A 226 3.18 -7.51 -0.22
CA GLY A 226 3.40 -8.56 0.77
C GLY A 226 2.09 -9.09 1.36
N ALA A 227 1.12 -8.20 1.63
CA ALA A 227 -0.21 -8.61 2.05
C ALA A 227 -0.96 -9.39 0.96
N ARG A 228 -0.91 -8.94 -0.30
CA ARG A 228 -1.48 -9.68 -1.44
C ARG A 228 -0.91 -11.10 -1.55
N TYR A 229 0.41 -11.24 -1.37
CA TYR A 229 1.09 -12.54 -1.37
C TYR A 229 0.63 -13.43 -0.21
N ASN A 230 0.59 -12.90 1.01
CA ASN A 230 0.16 -13.65 2.20
C ASN A 230 -1.31 -14.10 2.13
N LEU A 231 -2.16 -13.40 1.37
CA LEU A 231 -3.56 -13.76 1.17
C LEU A 231 -3.76 -14.91 0.16
N GLY A 232 -2.76 -15.21 -0.67
CA GLY A 232 -2.73 -16.33 -1.65
C GLY A 232 -3.67 -16.20 -2.86
N ASN A 233 -4.91 -15.75 -2.65
CA ASN A 233 -5.98 -15.65 -3.65
C ASN A 233 -6.26 -14.21 -4.11
N CYS A 234 -5.37 -13.27 -3.82
CA CYS A 234 -5.58 -11.86 -4.14
C CYS A 234 -5.00 -11.53 -5.53
N PRO A 235 -5.75 -10.87 -6.41
CA PRO A 235 -5.20 -10.43 -7.69
C PRO A 235 -4.11 -9.38 -7.49
N PRO A 236 -3.10 -9.32 -8.37
CA PRO A 236 -1.99 -8.36 -8.27
C PRO A 236 -2.44 -6.90 -8.37
N ASP A 237 -3.60 -6.65 -9.00
CA ASP A 237 -4.15 -5.31 -9.23
C ASP A 237 -5.25 -4.92 -8.21
N ALA A 238 -5.45 -5.73 -7.15
CA ALA A 238 -6.48 -5.49 -6.15
C ALA A 238 -6.35 -4.09 -5.53
N SER A 239 -7.48 -3.40 -5.33
CA SER A 239 -7.49 -2.09 -4.68
C SER A 239 -7.03 -2.18 -3.22
N LYS A 240 -6.58 -1.06 -2.64
CA LYS A 240 -6.07 -1.01 -1.26
C LYS A 240 -7.16 -1.44 -0.27
N GLU A 241 -8.40 -1.05 -0.57
CA GLU A 241 -9.61 -1.36 0.19
C GLU A 241 -9.98 -2.84 0.08
N GLU A 242 -9.90 -3.43 -1.11
CA GLU A 242 -10.14 -4.86 -1.33
C GLU A 242 -9.14 -5.73 -0.56
N VAL A 243 -7.85 -5.36 -0.59
CA VAL A 243 -6.80 -6.08 0.16
C VAL A 243 -7.11 -6.06 1.66
N VAL A 244 -7.50 -4.90 2.20
CA VAL A 244 -7.88 -4.78 3.61
C VAL A 244 -9.11 -5.63 3.92
N ALA A 245 -10.14 -5.61 3.07
CA ALA A 245 -11.35 -6.43 3.26
C ALA A 245 -11.03 -7.94 3.23
N LEU A 246 -10.14 -8.38 2.34
CA LEU A 246 -9.68 -9.77 2.29
C LEU A 246 -8.86 -10.16 3.53
N CYS A 247 -8.00 -9.26 4.03
CA CYS A 247 -7.30 -9.48 5.30
C CYS A 247 -8.27 -9.65 6.47
N ILE A 248 -9.33 -8.84 6.53
CA ILE A 248 -10.38 -8.98 7.54
C ILE A 248 -11.08 -10.34 7.41
N ALA A 249 -11.44 -10.75 6.19
CA ALA A 249 -12.09 -12.04 5.94
C ALA A 249 -11.24 -13.25 6.36
N GLN A 250 -9.91 -13.18 6.18
CA GLN A 250 -8.96 -14.20 6.63
C GLN A 250 -8.49 -14.03 8.09
N ARG A 251 -9.08 -13.10 8.85
CA ARG A 251 -8.72 -12.78 10.25
C ARG A 251 -7.26 -12.36 10.44
N GLN A 252 -6.65 -11.72 9.44
CA GLN A 252 -5.29 -11.14 9.51
C GLN A 252 -5.34 -9.65 9.92
N TYR A 253 -5.89 -9.36 11.11
CA TYR A 253 -6.10 -8.01 11.64
C TYR A 253 -4.80 -7.20 11.83
N ARG A 254 -3.68 -7.83 12.17
CA ARG A 254 -2.37 -7.17 12.32
C ARG A 254 -1.90 -6.52 11.02
N VAL A 255 -2.00 -7.27 9.92
CA VAL A 255 -1.65 -6.78 8.58
C VAL A 255 -2.66 -5.73 8.16
N ALA A 256 -3.96 -6.00 8.33
CA ALA A 256 -5.03 -5.06 7.97
C ALA A 256 -4.86 -3.68 8.66
N MET A 257 -4.65 -3.64 9.97
CA MET A 257 -4.47 -2.37 10.71
C MET A 257 -3.18 -1.63 10.33
N ARG A 258 -2.11 -2.37 10.02
CA ARG A 258 -0.87 -1.75 9.53
C ARG A 258 -1.13 -1.09 8.18
N LEU A 259 -1.80 -1.78 7.27
CA LEU A 259 -2.13 -1.26 5.94
C LEU A 259 -3.06 -0.04 6.02
N THR A 260 -4.11 -0.08 6.84
CA THR A 260 -5.01 1.07 6.99
C THR A 260 -4.28 2.29 7.51
N ASN A 261 -3.43 2.14 8.53
CA ASN A 261 -2.64 3.25 9.05
C ASN A 261 -1.62 3.79 8.02
N MET A 262 -0.96 2.92 7.25
CA MET A 262 0.01 3.34 6.23
C MET A 262 -0.65 4.00 5.01
N CYS A 263 -1.83 3.53 4.61
CA CYS A 263 -2.57 4.06 3.46
C CYS A 263 -3.50 5.22 3.84
N GLY A 264 -3.63 5.56 5.12
CA GLY A 264 -4.54 6.61 5.60
C GLY A 264 -6.03 6.23 5.51
N LEU A 265 -6.35 4.93 5.46
CA LEU A 265 -7.72 4.43 5.42
C LEU A 265 -8.31 4.33 6.85
N PRO A 266 -9.64 4.42 7.01
CA PRO A 266 -10.27 4.25 8.31
C PRO A 266 -10.08 2.82 8.84
N GLY A 267 -9.49 2.68 10.03
CA GLY A 267 -9.29 1.40 10.71
C GLY A 267 -10.52 0.86 11.46
N THR A 268 -11.65 1.58 11.40
CA THR A 268 -12.87 1.26 12.16
C THR A 268 -13.40 -0.14 11.86
N HIS A 269 -13.56 -0.49 10.59
CA HIS A 269 -14.08 -1.81 10.19
C HIS A 269 -13.19 -2.98 10.61
N VAL A 270 -11.87 -2.78 10.65
CA VAL A 270 -10.93 -3.81 11.10
C VAL A 270 -11.15 -4.10 12.59
N ILE A 271 -11.30 -3.05 13.40
CA ILE A 271 -11.55 -3.17 14.84
C ILE A 271 -12.95 -3.70 15.13
N GLU A 272 -13.97 -3.31 14.37
CA GLU A 272 -15.32 -3.90 14.47
C GLU A 272 -15.29 -5.40 14.23
N SER A 273 -14.63 -5.85 13.15
CA SER A 273 -14.49 -7.28 12.87
C SER A 273 -13.67 -8.00 13.95
N LEU A 274 -12.57 -7.41 14.42
CA LEU A 274 -11.77 -7.97 15.50
C LEU A 274 -12.59 -8.10 16.80
N SER A 275 -13.34 -7.07 17.18
CA SER A 275 -14.19 -7.10 18.38
C SER A 275 -15.28 -8.17 18.29
N ALA A 276 -15.87 -8.35 17.11
CA ALA A 276 -16.81 -9.45 16.86
C ALA A 276 -16.12 -10.81 16.95
N ALA A 277 -14.91 -10.95 16.42
CA ALA A 277 -14.13 -12.18 16.50
C ALA A 277 -13.74 -12.54 17.94
N CYS A 278 -13.38 -11.54 18.76
CA CYS A 278 -13.12 -11.73 20.20
C CYS A 278 -14.38 -12.15 20.95
N ALA A 279 -15.53 -11.55 20.63
CA ALA A 279 -16.83 -11.85 21.22
C ALA A 279 -17.32 -13.28 20.92
N THR A 280 -17.16 -13.74 19.67
CA THR A 280 -17.62 -15.06 19.23
C THR A 280 -16.61 -16.18 19.47
N LEU A 281 -15.52 -15.93 20.19
CA LEU A 281 -14.44 -16.90 20.35
C LEU A 281 -14.89 -18.08 21.22
N ASN A 282 -15.09 -19.22 20.57
CA ASN A 282 -15.44 -20.49 21.19
C ASN A 282 -14.19 -21.36 21.41
N ASP A 283 -14.28 -22.34 22.32
CA ASP A 283 -13.16 -23.18 22.73
C ASP A 283 -12.70 -24.18 21.63
N ASN A 284 -13.48 -24.35 20.56
CA ASN A 284 -13.33 -25.38 19.53
C ASN A 284 -12.33 -25.04 18.39
N ASP A 285 -11.09 -24.70 18.73
CA ASP A 285 -9.97 -24.47 17.78
C ASP A 285 -10.01 -23.19 16.92
N ASP A 286 -11.03 -22.35 17.08
CA ASP A 286 -11.13 -21.03 16.41
C ASP A 286 -10.14 -19.98 16.94
N TRP A 287 -9.17 -20.34 17.78
CA TRP A 287 -8.19 -19.40 18.37
C TRP A 287 -6.89 -19.30 17.57
N GLN A 288 -6.66 -20.17 16.57
CA GLN A 288 -5.41 -20.21 15.81
C GLN A 288 -5.09 -18.89 15.09
N TRP A 289 -6.11 -18.12 14.70
CA TRP A 289 -5.92 -16.82 14.08
C TRP A 289 -5.23 -15.83 15.03
N LEU A 290 -5.34 -15.99 16.35
CA LEU A 290 -4.66 -15.12 17.32
C LEU A 290 -3.14 -15.13 17.13
N ARG A 291 -2.55 -16.28 16.79
CA ARG A 291 -1.10 -16.41 16.54
C ARG A 291 -0.61 -15.49 15.44
N ASN A 292 -1.38 -15.38 14.37
CA ASN A 292 -1.06 -14.50 13.24
C ASN A 292 -1.24 -13.00 13.58
N ASN A 293 -1.89 -12.70 14.69
CA ASN A 293 -2.21 -11.34 15.15
C ASN A 293 -1.47 -10.92 16.41
N GLU A 294 -0.57 -11.77 16.92
CA GLU A 294 0.28 -11.47 18.06
C GLU A 294 1.05 -10.16 17.79
N ILE A 295 0.94 -9.19 18.71
CA ILE A 295 1.65 -7.91 18.63
C ILE A 295 3.02 -8.00 19.34
N ASP A 296 3.24 -9.00 20.21
CA ASP A 296 4.39 -9.12 21.14
C ASP A 296 4.75 -10.60 21.42
N ASP A 297 5.72 -10.88 22.31
CA ASP A 297 6.13 -12.22 22.79
C ASP A 297 5.08 -12.94 23.68
N LEU A 298 3.80 -12.72 23.38
CA LEU A 298 2.69 -13.33 24.09
C LEU A 298 2.49 -14.76 23.59
N ILE A 299 2.70 -15.75 24.45
CA ILE A 299 2.48 -17.16 24.10
C ILE A 299 0.98 -17.47 24.19
N VAL A 300 0.33 -17.63 23.03
CA VAL A 300 -1.08 -18.04 22.96
C VAL A 300 -1.20 -19.56 23.07
N THR A 301 -1.88 -20.00 24.12
CA THR A 301 -2.28 -21.39 24.38
C THR A 301 -3.80 -21.53 24.27
N LYS A 302 -4.30 -22.77 24.22
CA LYS A 302 -5.75 -23.01 24.21
C LYS A 302 -6.43 -22.42 25.47
N ASP A 303 -5.77 -22.56 26.61
CA ASP A 303 -6.34 -22.20 27.91
C ASP A 303 -6.42 -20.69 28.16
N ASN A 304 -5.56 -19.90 27.51
CA ASN A 304 -5.54 -18.43 27.67
C ASN A 304 -6.15 -17.67 26.48
N ALA A 305 -6.64 -18.36 25.46
CA ALA A 305 -7.04 -17.77 24.19
C ALA A 305 -8.07 -16.63 24.33
N ARG A 306 -9.05 -16.77 25.23
CA ARG A 306 -10.09 -15.77 25.47
C ARG A 306 -9.53 -14.47 26.05
N ASP A 307 -8.74 -14.57 27.11
CA ASP A 307 -8.11 -13.41 27.74
C ASP A 307 -7.12 -12.73 26.78
N MET A 308 -6.37 -13.54 26.03
CA MET A 308 -5.45 -13.05 25.02
C MET A 308 -6.15 -12.32 23.87
N ALA A 309 -7.32 -12.78 23.44
CA ALA A 309 -8.11 -12.07 22.43
C ALA A 309 -8.49 -10.66 22.88
N TRP A 310 -8.94 -10.51 24.13
CA TRP A 310 -9.25 -9.19 24.71
C TRP A 310 -8.00 -8.33 24.90
N MET A 311 -6.88 -8.93 25.31
CA MET A 311 -5.59 -8.23 25.42
C MET A 311 -5.10 -7.72 24.06
N VAL A 312 -5.22 -8.53 23.02
CA VAL A 312 -4.88 -8.16 21.65
C VAL A 312 -5.74 -6.96 21.22
N LEU A 313 -7.07 -7.04 21.36
CA LEU A 313 -7.98 -5.93 21.04
C LEU A 313 -7.59 -4.64 21.76
N ARG A 314 -7.30 -4.71 23.08
CA ARG A 314 -6.84 -3.57 23.86
C ARG A 314 -5.57 -2.95 23.30
N ARG A 315 -4.56 -3.77 22.96
CA ARG A 315 -3.28 -3.30 22.40
C ARG A 315 -3.45 -2.66 21.02
N PHE A 316 -4.35 -3.18 20.19
CA PHE A 316 -4.66 -2.57 18.90
C PHE A 316 -5.24 -1.15 19.08
N ILE A 317 -6.20 -0.97 19.99
CA ILE A 317 -6.79 0.34 20.26
C ILE A 317 -5.74 1.30 20.81
N GLU A 318 -4.97 0.88 21.83
CA GLU A 318 -3.94 1.73 22.46
C GLU A 318 -2.83 2.15 21.48
N LYS A 319 -2.46 1.27 20.53
CA LYS A 319 -1.38 1.51 19.57
C LYS A 319 -1.80 2.38 18.38
N TYR A 320 -3.00 2.17 17.84
CA TYR A 320 -3.43 2.80 16.58
C TYR A 320 -4.34 4.02 16.78
N GLU A 321 -4.93 4.20 17.95
CA GLU A 321 -5.77 5.37 18.19
C GLU A 321 -4.92 6.62 18.45
N LYS A 322 -5.12 7.63 17.58
CA LYS A 322 -4.33 8.86 17.62
C LYS A 322 -4.82 9.79 18.74
N GLY A 323 -3.92 10.19 19.64
CA GLY A 323 -4.13 11.30 20.58
C GLY A 323 -5.45 11.19 21.36
N LYS A 324 -6.31 12.20 21.25
CA LYS A 324 -7.66 12.27 21.87
C LYS A 324 -8.80 11.72 20.99
N SER A 325 -8.49 11.07 19.87
CA SER A 325 -9.52 10.44 19.04
C SER A 325 -10.24 9.33 19.81
N THR A 326 -11.51 9.11 19.47
CA THR A 326 -12.39 8.09 20.04
C THR A 326 -12.95 7.14 18.98
N GLU A 327 -12.47 7.22 17.74
CA GLU A 327 -13.01 6.44 16.62
C GLU A 327 -12.93 4.92 16.87
N LEU A 328 -11.81 4.43 17.42
CA LEU A 328 -11.63 3.00 17.66
C LEU A 328 -12.40 2.54 18.91
N HIS A 329 -12.40 3.34 19.97
CA HIS A 329 -13.23 3.08 21.15
C HIS A 329 -14.72 3.02 20.80
N ARG A 330 -15.21 3.99 20.02
CA ARG A 330 -16.60 4.06 19.56
C ARG A 330 -16.95 2.86 18.70
N ALA A 331 -16.13 2.52 17.71
CA ALA A 331 -16.37 1.39 16.82
C ALA A 331 -16.44 0.05 17.60
N THR A 332 -15.51 -0.14 18.55
CA THR A 332 -15.50 -1.32 19.43
C THR A 332 -16.74 -1.37 20.30
N ALA A 333 -17.06 -0.29 21.02
CA ALA A 333 -18.19 -0.25 21.94
C ALA A 333 -19.52 -0.45 21.20
N HIS A 334 -19.72 0.25 20.09
CA HIS A 334 -20.91 0.10 19.26
C HIS A 334 -21.08 -1.34 18.75
N LYS A 335 -19.97 -1.99 18.34
CA LYS A 335 -20.03 -3.37 17.87
C LYS A 335 -20.34 -4.37 18.97
N LEU A 336 -19.73 -4.24 20.15
CA LEU A 336 -19.96 -5.12 21.30
C LEU A 336 -21.39 -4.98 21.85
N LEU A 337 -21.86 -3.74 22.02
CA LEU A 337 -23.24 -3.48 22.46
C LEU A 337 -24.25 -3.97 21.42
N GLY A 338 -23.94 -3.87 20.12
CA GLY A 338 -24.76 -4.44 19.05
C GLY A 338 -24.77 -5.98 19.00
N LEU A 339 -23.82 -6.64 19.68
CA LEU A 339 -23.81 -8.09 19.90
C LEU A 339 -24.42 -8.47 21.26
N GLU A 340 -25.11 -7.54 21.91
CA GLU A 340 -25.75 -7.71 23.22
C GLU A 340 -24.75 -8.07 24.34
N MET A 341 -23.48 -7.67 24.20
CA MET A 341 -22.44 -7.89 25.20
C MET A 341 -22.16 -6.66 26.04
N TYR A 342 -21.89 -6.87 27.34
CA TYR A 342 -21.36 -5.84 28.22
C TYR A 342 -19.92 -5.46 27.84
N LEU A 343 -19.58 -4.19 28.04
CA LEU A 343 -18.24 -3.68 27.75
C LEU A 343 -17.23 -4.13 28.82
N PRO A 344 -16.02 -4.56 28.44
CA PRO A 344 -14.96 -4.84 29.39
C PRO A 344 -14.59 -3.61 30.25
N ALA A 345 -14.28 -3.81 31.53
CA ALA A 345 -13.96 -2.72 32.46
C ALA A 345 -12.78 -1.84 32.03
N TRP A 346 -11.79 -2.41 31.33
CA TRP A 346 -10.67 -1.64 30.79
C TRP A 346 -11.11 -0.69 29.67
N LEU A 347 -12.11 -1.09 28.86
CA LEU A 347 -12.61 -0.31 27.74
C LEU A 347 -13.45 0.85 28.25
N THR A 348 -14.32 0.61 29.23
CA THR A 348 -15.12 1.66 29.88
C THR A 348 -14.21 2.68 30.56
N ALA A 349 -13.24 2.24 31.36
CA ALA A 349 -12.31 3.13 32.04
C ALA A 349 -11.47 3.97 31.05
N SER A 350 -10.97 3.37 29.96
CA SER A 350 -10.21 4.08 28.92
C SER A 350 -11.09 5.08 28.16
N TYR A 351 -12.32 4.67 27.81
CA TYR A 351 -13.23 5.51 27.04
C TYR A 351 -13.77 6.68 27.87
N CYS A 352 -14.10 6.48 29.15
CA CYS A 352 -14.54 7.55 30.05
C CYS A 352 -13.51 8.67 30.17
N LYS A 353 -12.21 8.32 30.24
CA LYS A 353 -11.11 9.30 30.26
C LYS A 353 -11.00 10.12 28.99
N ARG A 354 -11.47 9.61 27.85
CA ARG A 354 -11.42 10.28 26.54
C ARG A 354 -12.70 11.06 26.26
N ASN A 355 -13.86 10.39 26.33
CA ASN A 355 -15.17 10.94 26.03
C ASN A 355 -16.30 10.13 26.68
N ALA A 356 -16.62 10.42 27.93
CA ALA A 356 -17.76 9.81 28.62
C ALA A 356 -19.13 10.18 28.02
N THR A 357 -19.25 11.37 27.40
CA THR A 357 -20.52 11.81 26.78
C THR A 357 -20.91 10.92 25.59
N GLU A 358 -19.93 10.53 24.77
CA GLU A 358 -20.17 9.64 23.64
C GLU A 358 -20.55 8.23 24.11
N LEU A 359 -19.86 7.71 25.13
CA LEU A 359 -20.19 6.42 25.74
C LEU A 359 -21.62 6.39 26.31
N LEU A 360 -22.02 7.44 27.03
CA LEU A 360 -23.38 7.55 27.60
C LEU A 360 -24.45 7.53 26.50
N LYS A 361 -24.21 8.22 25.38
CA LYS A 361 -25.10 8.18 24.21
C LYS A 361 -25.16 6.79 23.57
N LEU A 362 -24.04 6.06 23.54
CA LEU A 362 -24.00 4.68 23.02
C LEU A 362 -24.83 3.73 23.90
N TYR A 363 -24.65 3.76 25.22
CA TYR A 363 -25.46 2.94 26.12
C TYR A 363 -26.95 3.22 25.98
N LEU A 364 -27.33 4.49 25.92
CA LEU A 364 -28.73 4.89 25.69
C LEU A 364 -29.25 4.40 24.33
N HIS A 365 -28.43 4.43 23.27
CA HIS A 365 -28.83 3.96 21.95
C HIS A 365 -29.09 2.45 21.91
N HIS A 366 -28.27 1.66 22.60
CA HIS A 366 -28.40 0.21 22.67
C HIS A 366 -29.34 -0.29 23.78
N GLY A 367 -29.92 0.61 24.59
CA GLY A 367 -30.90 0.25 25.62
C GLY A 367 -30.31 -0.25 26.96
N TYR A 368 -29.00 -0.09 27.18
CA TYR A 368 -28.35 -0.45 28.44
C TYR A 368 -28.60 0.62 29.52
N LEU A 369 -29.83 0.67 30.04
CA LEU A 369 -30.28 1.75 30.91
C LEU A 369 -29.60 1.77 32.29
N GLU A 370 -29.33 0.61 32.90
CA GLU A 370 -28.68 0.52 34.21
C GLU A 370 -27.24 1.04 34.15
N GLU A 371 -26.41 0.49 33.26
CA GLU A 371 -25.03 0.95 33.02
C GLU A 371 -24.97 2.43 32.61
N CYS A 372 -25.94 2.88 31.81
CA CYS A 372 -26.07 4.29 31.44
C CYS A 372 -26.36 5.16 32.67
N SER A 373 -27.20 4.67 33.59
CA SER A 373 -27.56 5.39 34.81
C SER A 373 -26.38 5.49 35.78
N ASP A 374 -25.63 4.41 35.97
CA ASP A 374 -24.44 4.38 36.82
C ASP A 374 -23.34 5.30 36.26
N LEU A 375 -23.09 5.24 34.95
CA LEU A 375 -22.16 6.14 34.30
C LEU A 375 -22.59 7.61 34.41
N ALA A 376 -23.89 7.90 34.28
CA ALA A 376 -24.42 9.25 34.44
C ALA A 376 -24.25 9.77 35.88
N ILE A 377 -24.48 8.92 36.88
CA ILE A 377 -24.24 9.25 38.30
C ILE A 377 -22.77 9.58 38.50
N ASP A 378 -21.86 8.69 38.09
CA ASP A 378 -20.42 8.88 38.24
C ASP A 378 -19.93 10.14 37.54
N TYR A 379 -20.48 10.46 36.36
CA TYR A 379 -20.10 11.65 35.62
C TYR A 379 -20.58 12.95 36.28
N LEU A 380 -21.78 12.96 36.87
CA LEU A 380 -22.29 14.09 37.67
C LEU A 380 -21.49 14.28 38.96
N LEU A 381 -21.17 13.18 39.66
CA LEU A 381 -20.31 13.18 40.84
C LEU A 381 -18.91 13.73 40.51
N ALA A 382 -18.34 13.31 39.38
CA ALA A 382 -17.06 13.82 38.88
C ALA A 382 -17.09 15.32 38.59
N GLY A 383 -18.20 15.82 38.05
CA GLY A 383 -18.43 17.26 37.88
C GLY A 383 -18.45 18.03 39.20
N MET A 384 -18.96 17.42 40.27
CA MET A 384 -18.92 17.97 41.64
C MET A 384 -17.57 17.79 42.34
N GLY A 385 -16.61 17.09 41.72
CA GLY A 385 -15.25 16.87 42.23
C GLY A 385 -14.99 15.49 42.84
N ILE A 386 -15.96 14.59 42.85
CA ILE A 386 -15.83 13.22 43.38
C ILE A 386 -15.47 12.28 42.22
N GLY A 387 -14.28 11.68 42.22
CA GLY A 387 -13.89 10.74 41.16
C GLY A 387 -13.48 11.39 39.83
N LYS A 388 -13.08 12.67 39.85
CA LYS A 388 -12.65 13.45 38.66
C LYS A 388 -11.55 12.79 37.81
N GLU A 389 -10.72 11.94 38.43
CA GLU A 389 -9.62 11.22 37.77
C GLU A 389 -10.10 10.19 36.73
N ALA A 390 -11.30 9.65 36.91
CA ALA A 390 -11.89 8.68 35.98
C ALA A 390 -12.34 9.31 34.65
N PHE A 391 -12.61 10.62 34.64
CA PHE A 391 -13.20 11.35 33.51
C PHE A 391 -12.26 12.40 32.91
N SER A 392 -11.01 12.46 33.36
CA SER A 392 -10.02 13.47 32.95
C SER A 392 -10.53 14.91 33.11
N ILE A 393 -11.26 15.18 34.20
CA ILE A 393 -11.76 16.53 34.52
C ILE A 393 -10.71 17.24 35.39
N ASP A 394 -10.01 18.22 34.81
CA ASP A 394 -8.93 18.94 35.51
C ASP A 394 -9.46 19.79 36.67
N LEU A 395 -10.55 20.53 36.44
CA LEU A 395 -11.15 21.45 37.38
C LEU A 395 -12.65 21.13 37.52
N PRO A 396 -13.09 20.70 38.72
CA PRO A 396 -14.51 20.48 38.97
C PRO A 396 -15.25 21.82 39.03
N LEU A 397 -16.57 21.75 39.22
CA LEU A 397 -17.46 22.89 39.29
C LEU A 397 -17.10 23.82 40.48
N LEU A 398 -16.27 24.83 40.21
CA LEU A 398 -15.81 25.83 41.17
C LEU A 398 -16.13 27.25 40.64
N PRO A 399 -16.26 28.28 41.51
CA PRO A 399 -16.60 29.64 41.06
C PRO A 399 -15.54 30.24 40.10
N ASN A 400 -14.27 29.87 40.32
CA ASN A 400 -13.13 30.35 39.54
C ASN A 400 -12.71 29.40 38.40
N SER A 401 -13.39 28.27 38.21
CA SER A 401 -13.03 27.30 37.15
C SER A 401 -13.63 27.69 35.79
N PRO A 402 -13.06 27.15 34.69
CA PRO A 402 -13.71 27.19 33.39
C PRO A 402 -15.08 26.46 33.42
N PRO A 403 -15.99 26.78 32.49
CA PRO A 403 -17.27 26.09 32.40
C PRO A 403 -17.09 24.60 32.07
N LEU A 404 -17.80 23.75 32.82
CA LEU A 404 -17.83 22.31 32.59
C LEU A 404 -19.01 21.96 31.66
N TRP A 405 -18.74 21.16 30.63
CA TRP A 405 -19.75 20.75 29.65
C TRP A 405 -20.21 19.32 29.92
N ILE A 406 -21.34 19.17 30.61
CA ILE A 406 -22.01 17.89 30.86
C ILE A 406 -23.28 17.80 29.99
N PRO A 407 -23.58 16.65 29.37
CA PRO A 407 -24.74 16.46 28.49
C PRO A 407 -26.06 16.30 29.28
N LEU A 408 -26.52 17.37 29.93
CA LEU A 408 -27.73 17.36 30.76
C LEU A 408 -28.97 16.85 30.00
N ASN A 409 -29.14 17.26 28.73
CA ASN A 409 -30.27 16.78 27.90
C ASN A 409 -30.26 15.26 27.70
N THR A 410 -29.08 14.64 27.61
CA THR A 410 -28.97 13.18 27.47
C THR A 410 -29.29 12.51 28.80
N ILE A 411 -28.82 13.07 29.91
CA ILE A 411 -29.13 12.57 31.26
C ILE A 411 -30.64 12.70 31.55
N ASP A 412 -31.27 13.82 31.19
CA ASP A 412 -32.72 14.01 31.31
C ASP A 412 -33.50 12.96 30.52
N ARG A 413 -33.00 12.60 29.32
CA ARG A 413 -33.61 11.52 28.54
C ARG A 413 -33.46 10.18 29.24
N VAL A 414 -32.29 9.87 29.80
CA VAL A 414 -32.07 8.65 30.60
C VAL A 414 -33.02 8.60 31.78
N ILE A 415 -33.20 9.70 32.52
CA ILE A 415 -34.14 9.78 33.65
C ILE A 415 -35.58 9.46 33.19
N LYS A 416 -36.02 10.02 32.06
CA LYS A 416 -37.36 9.73 31.51
C LYS A 416 -37.54 8.27 31.12
N GLU A 417 -36.54 7.66 30.49
CA GLU A 417 -36.58 6.24 30.15
C GLU A 417 -36.62 5.37 31.42
N LEU A 418 -35.79 5.68 32.43
CA LEU A 418 -35.80 4.97 33.72
C LEU A 418 -37.16 5.08 34.43
N GLU A 419 -37.78 6.26 34.41
CA GLU A 419 -39.12 6.47 34.98
C GLU A 419 -40.19 5.66 34.24
N TYR A 420 -40.11 5.57 32.91
CA TYR A 420 -41.03 4.76 32.10
C TYR A 420 -40.94 3.26 32.46
N TYR A 421 -39.72 2.74 32.63
CA TYR A 421 -39.48 1.36 33.00
C TYR A 421 -39.54 1.09 34.52
N LYS A 422 -39.80 2.12 35.35
CA LYS A 422 -39.85 2.04 36.83
C LYS A 422 -38.54 1.53 37.45
N LEU A 423 -37.41 1.91 36.87
CA LEU A 423 -36.06 1.59 37.37
C LEU A 423 -35.60 2.62 38.43
N ASP A 424 -34.51 2.33 39.14
CA ASP A 424 -34.06 3.07 40.34
C ASP A 424 -33.93 4.60 40.12
N GLY A 425 -34.44 5.36 41.10
CA GLY A 425 -34.51 6.83 41.05
C GLY A 425 -33.26 7.55 41.58
N LYS A 426 -32.16 6.82 41.85
CA LYS A 426 -30.90 7.40 42.34
C LYS A 426 -30.38 8.52 41.45
N LEU A 427 -30.38 8.31 40.13
CA LEU A 427 -29.92 9.31 39.17
C LEU A 427 -30.69 10.63 39.28
N LYS A 428 -32.01 10.58 39.49
CA LYS A 428 -32.85 11.78 39.64
C LYS A 428 -32.47 12.61 40.87
N LYS A 429 -32.10 11.95 41.97
CA LYS A 429 -31.63 12.62 43.20
C LYS A 429 -30.30 13.32 42.94
N VAL A 430 -29.31 12.59 42.43
CA VAL A 430 -27.96 13.11 42.14
C VAL A 430 -28.02 14.23 41.10
N PHE A 431 -28.89 14.12 40.09
CA PHE A 431 -29.12 15.17 39.11
C PHE A 431 -29.68 16.45 39.74
N GLY A 432 -30.63 16.34 40.67
CA GLY A 432 -31.14 17.46 41.44
C GLY A 432 -30.04 18.15 42.26
N ASP A 433 -29.20 17.36 42.94
CA ASP A 433 -28.06 17.86 43.73
C ASP A 433 -27.04 18.60 42.85
N TYR A 434 -26.73 18.04 41.68
CA TYR A 434 -25.84 18.67 40.70
C TYR A 434 -26.39 20.01 40.20
N VAL A 435 -27.67 20.09 39.82
CA VAL A 435 -28.28 21.33 39.33
C VAL A 435 -28.31 22.40 40.43
N ALA A 436 -28.61 22.02 41.68
CA ALA A 436 -28.56 22.93 42.81
C ALA A 436 -27.14 23.49 43.04
N MET A 437 -26.13 22.62 42.99
CA MET A 437 -24.72 23.02 43.09
C MET A 437 -24.30 23.96 41.94
N ALA A 438 -24.68 23.62 40.70
CA ALA A 438 -24.40 24.41 39.50
C ALA A 438 -25.01 25.82 39.59
N MET A 439 -26.26 25.92 40.06
CA MET A 439 -26.94 27.20 40.27
C MET A 439 -26.25 28.04 41.37
N ARG A 440 -25.84 27.41 42.47
CA ARG A 440 -25.08 28.07 43.55
C ARG A 440 -23.75 28.64 43.03
N MET A 441 -22.93 27.81 42.38
CA MET A 441 -21.64 28.26 41.84
C MET A 441 -21.78 29.34 40.77
N SER A 442 -22.84 29.30 39.96
CA SER A 442 -23.14 30.35 38.98
C SER A 442 -23.45 31.69 39.65
N ASN A 443 -24.24 31.68 40.74
CA ASN A 443 -24.50 32.88 41.53
C ASN A 443 -23.23 33.40 42.22
N ASP A 444 -22.41 32.51 42.79
CA ASP A 444 -21.13 32.87 43.43
C ASP A 444 -20.15 33.48 42.43
N LYS A 445 -20.13 32.98 41.18
CA LYS A 445 -19.32 33.57 40.12
C LYS A 445 -19.78 34.98 39.76
N ARG A 446 -21.10 35.23 39.71
CA ARG A 446 -21.66 36.57 39.45
C ARG A 446 -21.31 37.55 40.55
N THR A 447 -21.39 37.15 41.83
CA THR A 447 -21.03 38.01 42.96
C THR A 447 -19.52 38.28 43.01
N LEU A 448 -18.67 37.29 42.71
CA LEU A 448 -17.22 37.48 42.62
C LEU A 448 -16.81 38.42 41.48
N VAL A 449 -17.50 38.36 40.33
CA VAL A 449 -17.27 39.31 39.23
C VAL A 449 -17.75 40.70 39.62
N ALA A 450 -18.91 40.83 40.27
CA ALA A 450 -19.43 42.11 40.75
C ALA A 450 -18.54 42.74 41.84
N ALA A 451 -17.86 41.94 42.65
CA ALA A 451 -16.92 42.42 43.68
C ALA A 451 -15.53 42.81 43.13
N ARG A 452 -15.22 42.50 41.87
CA ARG A 452 -13.96 42.86 41.19
C ARG A 452 -14.07 44.12 40.32
N ILE A 453 -15.30 44.61 40.10
CA ILE A 453 -15.62 45.88 39.43
C ILE A 453 -15.77 46.94 40.51
#